data_AF-V3ZLA0-F1
#
_entry.id   AF-V3ZLA0-F1
#
_cell.length_a   1.000
_cell.length_b   1.000
_cell.length_c   1.000
_cell.angle_alpha   90.00
_cell.angle_beta   90.00
_cell.angle_gamma   90.00
#
_symmetry.space_group_name_H-M   'P 1'
#
loop_
_entity.id
_entity.type
_entity.pdbx_description
1 polymer ?
#
loop_
_entity_poly.entity_id
_entity_poly.type
_entity_poly.pdbx_seq_one_letter_code
_entity_poly.pdbx_strand_id
1 'polypeptide(L)'
;MDVELATISLSESHSEVISYPSPGSGLSFLCGCVSATQYNKIITITCYEGDVIQMEPNGYTMRDDTSRNNYFECGSRNHGSCKSDFTTISYTSIHIKKRSFTYFSGRRTLYVKDRMEIYKKCTLQKSCDIMIAGVQQDQERLVNYPYYCHSANSLHDISVKVERSKKGILYFTGKKFIGQKIDCDCSVTRSTEINVEIFFIHLKPHTCSNVKIFTTKRRVLRCSRNDTILLHMEEFKSTHFKLEIRGMEPDGEDVIFLKVGGKA
;
A
#
# COMPACT_ATOMS: atom_id res chain seq x y z
N MET A 1 29.24 6.03 -18.16
CA MET A 1 28.26 6.04 -17.06
C MET A 1 27.22 5.03 -17.45
N ASP A 2 27.46 3.79 -17.03
CA ASP A 2 26.67 2.64 -17.43
C ASP A 2 25.39 2.62 -16.60
N VAL A 3 24.25 2.62 -17.30
CA VAL A 3 22.94 2.45 -16.71
C VAL A 3 22.74 0.96 -16.51
N GLU A 4 23.05 0.48 -15.32
CA GLU A 4 22.84 -0.91 -14.93
C GLU A 4 21.34 -1.13 -14.67
N LEU A 5 20.70 -1.88 -15.57
CA LEU A 5 19.29 -2.26 -15.48
C LEU A 5 19.12 -3.30 -14.36
N ALA A 6 18.16 -3.02 -13.47
CA ALA A 6 17.79 -3.84 -12.32
C ALA A 6 17.46 -5.30 -12.70
N THR A 7 18.22 -6.26 -12.16
CA THR A 7 17.89 -7.69 -12.26
C THR A 7 17.03 -8.09 -11.06
N ILE A 8 15.74 -8.31 -11.30
CA ILE A 8 14.80 -8.92 -10.35
C ILE A 8 14.94 -10.43 -10.51
N SER A 9 15.54 -11.11 -9.54
CA SER A 9 15.68 -12.56 -9.57
C SER A 9 14.37 -13.22 -9.15
N LEU A 10 13.54 -13.57 -10.13
CA LEU A 10 12.41 -14.47 -9.96
C LEU A 10 12.94 -15.90 -10.19
N SER A 11 13.00 -16.74 -9.15
CA SER A 11 13.29 -18.15 -9.34
C SER A 11 12.13 -18.80 -10.11
N GLU A 12 12.40 -19.23 -11.33
CA GLU A 12 11.43 -19.84 -12.24
C GLU A 12 10.75 -21.07 -11.62
N SER A 13 9.44 -20.96 -11.42
CA SER A 13 8.54 -22.12 -11.53
C SER A 13 7.22 -21.64 -12.13
N HIS A 14 7.08 -21.89 -13.45
CA HIS A 14 5.86 -21.88 -14.26
C HIS A 14 4.74 -20.90 -13.88
N SER A 15 5.06 -19.64 -13.59
CA SER A 15 4.05 -18.71 -13.11
C SER A 15 4.37 -17.27 -13.49
N GLU A 16 3.38 -16.59 -14.07
CA GLU A 16 3.55 -15.36 -14.84
C GLU A 16 3.24 -14.12 -13.99
N VAL A 17 3.79 -14.09 -12.76
CA VAL A 17 3.75 -12.91 -11.90
C VAL A 17 5.13 -12.27 -11.96
N ILE A 18 5.19 -11.07 -12.53
CA ILE A 18 6.44 -10.35 -12.79
C ILE A 18 6.39 -9.03 -12.03
N SER A 19 7.52 -8.62 -11.45
CA SER A 19 7.66 -7.27 -10.93
C SER A 19 8.14 -6.35 -12.05
N TYR A 20 7.41 -5.25 -12.26
CA TYR A 20 7.77 -4.24 -13.26
C TYR A 20 8.35 -3.01 -12.55
N PRO A 21 9.66 -2.76 -12.65
CA PRO A 21 10.21 -1.49 -12.21
C PRO A 21 9.82 -0.41 -13.23
N SER A 22 9.14 0.65 -12.79
CA SER A 22 8.87 1.81 -13.65
C SER A 22 10.13 2.69 -13.73
N PRO A 23 10.77 2.85 -14.90
CA PRO A 23 11.96 3.67 -15.03
C PRO A 23 11.64 5.13 -14.67
N GLY A 24 12.28 5.62 -13.61
CA GLY A 24 12.19 7.00 -13.16
C GLY A 24 11.09 7.34 -12.16
N SER A 25 10.18 6.41 -11.79
CA SER A 25 9.03 6.74 -10.91
C SER A 25 9.02 6.06 -9.53
N GLY A 26 9.97 5.17 -9.21
CA GLY A 26 10.10 4.57 -7.88
C GLY A 26 8.96 3.64 -7.45
N LEU A 27 7.83 3.64 -8.15
CA LEU A 27 6.70 2.74 -7.96
C LEU A 27 6.94 1.47 -8.78
N SER A 28 6.87 0.34 -8.10
CA SER A 28 6.90 -1.01 -8.66
C SER A 28 5.57 -1.68 -8.43
N PHE A 29 5.23 -2.65 -9.28
CA PHE A 29 3.99 -3.41 -9.16
C PHE A 29 4.29 -4.89 -9.12
N LEU A 30 3.68 -5.59 -8.17
CA LEU A 30 3.56 -7.04 -8.22
C LEU A 30 2.26 -7.39 -8.97
N CYS A 31 2.39 -7.77 -10.24
CA CYS A 31 1.25 -8.08 -11.10
C CYS A 31 1.30 -9.50 -11.65
N GLY A 32 0.13 -10.16 -11.70
CA GLY A 32 -0.06 -11.35 -12.53
C GLY A 32 -1.32 -12.12 -12.15
N CYS A 33 -1.47 -13.30 -12.75
CA CYS A 33 -2.64 -14.15 -12.59
C CYS A 33 -2.22 -15.49 -11.98
N VAL A 34 -2.95 -15.93 -10.95
CA VAL A 34 -2.70 -17.18 -10.23
C VAL A 34 -3.91 -18.07 -10.44
N SER A 35 -3.66 -19.24 -11.04
CA SER A 35 -4.67 -20.24 -11.36
C SER A 35 -4.79 -21.32 -10.28
N ALA A 36 -5.92 -22.03 -10.30
CA ALA A 36 -6.24 -23.06 -9.32
C ALA A 36 -5.29 -24.27 -9.31
N THR A 37 -4.56 -24.50 -10.41
CA THR A 37 -3.61 -25.62 -10.51
C THR A 37 -2.35 -25.38 -9.66
N GLN A 38 -2.17 -24.16 -9.15
CA GLN A 38 -1.11 -23.76 -8.24
C GLN A 38 -1.70 -23.40 -6.87
N TYR A 39 -2.18 -24.43 -6.14
CA TYR A 39 -2.69 -24.26 -4.78
C TYR A 39 -1.64 -23.56 -3.90
N ASN A 40 -1.98 -22.37 -3.39
CA ASN A 40 -1.14 -21.53 -2.53
C ASN A 40 0.21 -21.15 -3.16
N LYS A 41 0.21 -20.07 -3.94
CA LYS A 41 1.45 -19.52 -4.51
C LYS A 41 2.12 -18.57 -3.55
N ILE A 42 3.41 -18.72 -3.32
CA ILE A 42 4.23 -17.74 -2.59
C ILE A 42 4.96 -16.87 -3.61
N ILE A 43 4.91 -15.55 -3.39
CA ILE A 43 5.60 -14.56 -4.22
C ILE A 43 6.45 -13.69 -3.31
N THR A 44 7.72 -13.49 -3.66
CA THR A 44 8.65 -12.70 -2.85
C THR A 44 8.87 -11.34 -3.49
N ILE A 45 8.70 -10.27 -2.70
CA ILE A 45 9.15 -8.92 -3.03
C ILE A 45 10.49 -8.69 -2.34
N THR A 46 11.48 -8.14 -3.04
CA THR A 46 12.79 -7.80 -2.45
C THR A 46 13.28 -6.45 -2.99
N CYS A 47 13.70 -5.56 -2.10
CA CYS A 47 14.41 -4.33 -2.42
C CYS A 47 15.93 -4.51 -2.35
N TYR A 48 16.68 -3.53 -2.88
CA TYR A 48 18.15 -3.52 -2.80
C TYR A 48 18.67 -3.49 -1.36
N GLU A 49 19.96 -3.77 -1.19
CA GLU A 49 20.60 -3.65 0.10
C GLU A 49 20.55 -2.19 0.61
N GLY A 50 20.14 -2.02 1.87
CA GLY A 50 19.92 -0.70 2.46
C GLY A 50 18.56 -0.08 2.15
N ASP A 51 17.74 -0.70 1.30
CA ASP A 51 16.38 -0.27 1.00
C ASP A 51 15.33 -1.13 1.72
N VAL A 52 14.12 -0.58 1.87
CA VAL A 52 12.96 -1.25 2.43
C VAL A 52 11.70 -0.98 1.60
N ILE A 53 10.75 -1.89 1.72
CA ILE A 53 9.47 -1.87 1.01
C ILE A 53 8.51 -0.89 1.68
N GLN A 54 7.85 -0.03 0.90
CA GLN A 54 6.60 0.64 1.26
C GLN A 54 5.49 0.05 0.39
N MET A 55 4.52 -0.64 1.00
CA MET A 55 3.35 -1.14 0.26
C MET A 55 2.31 -0.03 0.10
N GLU A 56 1.52 -0.06 -0.98
CA GLU A 56 0.34 0.78 -1.14
C GLU A 56 -0.93 0.03 -0.65
N PRO A 57 -1.60 0.52 0.41
CA PRO A 57 -2.60 -0.27 1.15
C PRO A 57 -3.94 -0.42 0.43
N ASN A 58 -4.42 0.61 -0.27
CA ASN A 58 -5.69 0.54 -1.00
C ASN A 58 -5.58 -0.14 -2.36
N GLY A 59 -4.35 -0.38 -2.79
CA GLY A 59 -4.06 -0.84 -4.12
C GLY A 59 -4.43 0.07 -5.23
N TYR A 60 -3.84 -0.29 -6.35
CA TYR A 60 -4.32 0.16 -7.62
C TYR A 60 -5.49 -0.72 -8.06
N THR A 61 -6.54 -0.08 -8.55
CA THR A 61 -7.31 -0.66 -9.64
C THR A 61 -6.35 -0.74 -10.82
N MET A 62 -5.96 -1.94 -11.27
CA MET A 62 -5.25 -2.02 -12.55
C MET A 62 -6.11 -1.31 -13.58
N ARG A 63 -5.53 -0.32 -14.28
CA ARG A 63 -6.28 0.44 -15.27
C ARG A 63 -6.73 -0.52 -16.37
N ASP A 64 -8.02 -0.47 -16.68
CA ASP A 64 -8.61 -1.11 -17.84
C ASP A 64 -7.89 -0.59 -19.12
N ASP A 65 -7.71 -1.48 -20.10
CA ASP A 65 -7.20 -1.23 -21.46
C ASP A 65 -7.82 0.01 -22.16
N THR A 66 -8.95 0.52 -21.68
CA THR A 66 -9.60 1.75 -22.16
C THR A 66 -8.92 3.05 -21.69
N SER A 67 -7.97 3.01 -20.74
CA SER A 67 -7.30 4.21 -20.25
C SER A 67 -6.24 4.70 -21.25
N ARG A 68 -6.42 5.91 -21.81
CA ARG A 68 -5.57 6.48 -22.87
C ARG A 68 -4.08 6.68 -22.53
N ASN A 69 -3.68 6.45 -21.28
CA ASN A 69 -2.28 6.54 -20.84
C ASN A 69 -1.72 5.13 -20.57
N ASN A 70 -1.55 4.35 -21.64
CA ASN A 70 -1.05 2.98 -21.66
C ASN A 70 0.48 2.89 -21.41
N TYR A 71 0.94 3.38 -20.26
CA TYR A 71 2.20 2.88 -19.73
C TYR A 71 1.86 1.60 -18.98
N PHE A 72 2.29 0.46 -19.52
CA PHE A 72 1.97 -0.87 -19.02
C PHE A 72 2.57 -1.08 -17.62
N GLU A 73 1.81 -0.76 -16.57
CA GLU A 73 2.18 -1.00 -15.16
C GLU A 73 2.46 -2.49 -14.88
N CYS A 74 1.98 -3.38 -15.75
CA CYS A 74 2.15 -4.82 -15.69
C CYS A 74 2.62 -5.45 -17.03
N GLY A 75 3.32 -4.71 -17.90
CA GLY A 75 3.76 -5.21 -19.21
C GLY A 75 2.62 -5.73 -20.11
N SER A 76 2.81 -6.84 -20.83
CA SER A 76 1.77 -7.47 -21.66
C SER A 76 0.61 -8.11 -20.88
N ARG A 77 0.73 -8.19 -19.55
CA ARG A 77 -0.31 -8.69 -18.63
C ARG A 77 -1.19 -7.53 -18.23
N ASN A 78 -2.33 -7.35 -18.87
CA ASN A 78 -3.31 -6.34 -18.47
C ASN A 78 -4.59 -7.03 -17.99
N HIS A 79 -5.53 -6.21 -17.49
CA HIS A 79 -6.82 -6.73 -17.08
C HIS A 79 -7.55 -7.43 -18.24
N GLY A 80 -7.30 -7.01 -19.49
CA GLY A 80 -7.82 -7.62 -20.70
C GLY A 80 -7.28 -9.03 -21.00
N SER A 81 -5.96 -9.27 -20.90
CA SER A 81 -5.35 -10.58 -21.12
C SER A 81 -5.68 -11.55 -20.00
N CYS A 82 -5.68 -11.08 -18.75
CA CYS A 82 -6.26 -11.82 -17.63
C CYS A 82 -7.81 -11.91 -17.67
N LYS A 83 -8.48 -11.43 -18.72
CA LYS A 83 -9.92 -11.57 -18.96
C LYS A 83 -10.23 -12.39 -20.20
N SER A 84 -9.41 -12.32 -21.25
CA SER A 84 -9.60 -13.04 -22.52
C SER A 84 -9.38 -14.54 -22.38
N ASP A 85 -8.50 -14.96 -21.48
CA ASP A 85 -8.25 -16.39 -21.22
C ASP A 85 -9.39 -17.03 -20.37
N PHE A 86 -10.46 -16.27 -20.04
CA PHE A 86 -11.43 -16.60 -18.99
C PHE A 86 -12.91 -16.44 -19.37
N THR A 87 -13.27 -16.50 -20.65
CA THR A 87 -14.66 -16.43 -21.12
C THR A 87 -15.50 -17.69 -20.82
N THR A 88 -15.24 -18.38 -19.71
CA THR A 88 -16.21 -19.31 -19.09
C THR A 88 -16.76 -18.70 -17.80
N ILE A 89 -17.53 -17.62 -17.97
CA ILE A 89 -18.45 -17.18 -16.92
C ILE A 89 -19.49 -18.29 -16.75
N SER A 90 -19.40 -19.07 -15.68
CA SER A 90 -20.46 -20.02 -15.32
C SER A 90 -21.62 -19.24 -14.71
N TYR A 91 -22.62 -18.93 -15.52
CA TYR A 91 -23.87 -18.35 -15.05
C TYR A 91 -24.65 -19.41 -14.28
N THR A 92 -24.74 -19.27 -12.95
CA THR A 92 -25.70 -20.05 -12.17
C THR A 92 -26.96 -19.20 -12.01
N SER A 93 -27.92 -19.37 -12.92
CA SER A 93 -29.24 -18.76 -12.79
C SER A 93 -30.06 -19.57 -11.79
N ILE A 94 -30.31 -19.02 -10.61
CA ILE A 94 -31.20 -19.66 -9.63
C ILE A 94 -32.59 -19.02 -9.78
N HIS A 95 -33.56 -19.80 -10.25
CA HIS A 95 -34.95 -19.37 -10.35
C HIS A 95 -35.72 -19.77 -9.09
N ILE A 96 -36.11 -18.80 -8.27
CA ILE A 96 -37.02 -19.02 -7.14
C ILE A 96 -38.25 -18.13 -7.34
N LYS A 97 -39.41 -18.76 -7.53
CA LYS A 97 -40.76 -18.15 -7.51
C LYS A 97 -40.82 -16.71 -8.09
N LYS A 98 -40.85 -16.61 -9.43
CA LYS A 98 -41.02 -15.36 -10.21
C LYS A 98 -39.91 -14.30 -10.06
N ARG A 99 -38.81 -14.57 -9.34
CA ARG A 99 -37.61 -13.73 -9.35
C ARG A 99 -36.41 -14.54 -9.81
N SER A 100 -35.75 -14.06 -10.86
CA SER A 100 -34.46 -14.57 -11.29
C SER A 100 -33.37 -13.82 -10.55
N PHE A 101 -32.53 -14.53 -9.80
CA PHE A 101 -31.32 -13.96 -9.21
C PHE A 101 -30.12 -14.46 -10.00
N THR A 102 -29.42 -13.54 -10.65
CA THR A 102 -28.15 -13.82 -11.32
C THR A 102 -27.03 -13.61 -10.31
N TYR A 103 -26.39 -14.70 -9.88
CA TYR A 103 -25.21 -14.63 -9.02
C TYR A 103 -23.95 -14.56 -9.88
N PHE A 104 -23.19 -13.47 -9.73
CA PHE A 104 -21.88 -13.34 -10.35
C PHE A 104 -20.84 -14.07 -9.50
N SER A 105 -20.55 -15.32 -9.85
CA SER A 105 -19.35 -16.03 -9.38
C SER A 105 -18.20 -15.74 -10.34
N GLY A 106 -17.67 -14.52 -10.32
CA GLY A 106 -16.59 -14.16 -11.23
C GLY A 106 -15.85 -12.94 -10.72
N ARG A 107 -14.59 -13.16 -10.30
CA ARG A 107 -13.60 -12.18 -9.85
C ARG A 107 -13.68 -11.85 -8.36
N ARG A 108 -12.79 -12.44 -7.57
CA ARG A 108 -12.46 -11.94 -6.23
C ARG A 108 -11.23 -11.06 -6.32
N THR A 109 -11.43 -9.77 -6.50
CA THR A 109 -10.41 -8.78 -6.09
C THR A 109 -10.11 -9.03 -4.61
N LEU A 110 -8.84 -8.98 -4.20
CA LEU A 110 -8.48 -9.14 -2.78
C LEU A 110 -9.34 -8.23 -1.90
N TYR A 111 -9.96 -8.81 -0.88
CA TYR A 111 -10.67 -8.03 0.12
C TYR A 111 -9.70 -7.04 0.75
N VAL A 112 -10.17 -5.83 1.08
CA VAL A 112 -9.35 -4.77 1.72
C VAL A 112 -8.61 -5.32 2.94
N LYS A 113 -9.23 -6.23 3.70
CA LYS A 113 -8.61 -6.91 4.85
C LYS A 113 -7.35 -7.71 4.46
N ASP A 114 -7.41 -8.54 3.42
CA ASP A 114 -6.26 -9.33 2.95
C ASP A 114 -5.09 -8.42 2.52
N ARG A 115 -5.42 -7.31 1.84
CA ARG A 115 -4.43 -6.31 1.41
C ARG A 115 -3.76 -5.64 2.59
N MET A 116 -4.55 -5.30 3.62
CA MET A 116 -4.06 -4.71 4.84
C MET A 116 -3.10 -5.64 5.59
N GLU A 117 -3.38 -6.94 5.62
CA GLU A 117 -2.46 -7.91 6.22
C GLU A 117 -1.12 -7.97 5.48
N ILE A 118 -1.15 -7.95 4.15
CA ILE A 118 0.06 -7.90 3.32
C ILE A 118 0.81 -6.58 3.51
N TYR A 119 0.09 -5.46 3.54
CA TYR A 119 0.66 -4.15 3.82
C TYR A 119 1.41 -4.15 5.17
N LYS A 120 0.77 -4.62 6.24
CA LYS A 120 1.36 -4.72 7.58
C LYS A 120 2.58 -5.64 7.60
N LYS A 121 2.52 -6.76 6.88
CA LYS A 121 3.59 -7.76 6.84
C LYS A 121 4.82 -7.26 6.08
N CYS A 122 4.62 -6.61 4.94
CA CYS A 122 5.72 -6.31 4.01
C CYS A 122 6.31 -4.92 4.17
N THR A 123 5.55 -3.93 4.66
CA THR A 123 6.06 -2.57 4.82
C THR A 123 7.20 -2.52 5.84
N LEU A 124 8.25 -1.74 5.55
CA LEU A 124 9.53 -1.64 6.26
C LEU A 124 10.41 -2.90 6.24
N GLN A 125 10.06 -3.93 5.47
CA GLN A 125 10.92 -5.09 5.28
C GLN A 125 11.84 -4.89 4.07
N LYS A 126 13.05 -5.47 4.09
CA LYS A 126 13.89 -5.57 2.88
C LYS A 126 13.28 -6.55 1.86
N SER A 127 12.74 -7.66 2.36
CA SER A 127 12.11 -8.71 1.56
C SER A 127 10.84 -9.20 2.26
N CYS A 128 9.82 -9.60 1.49
CA CYS A 128 8.56 -10.09 2.02
C CYS A 128 7.94 -11.16 1.12
N ASP A 129 7.55 -12.27 1.74
CA ASP A 129 6.77 -13.33 1.09
C ASP A 129 5.28 -13.10 1.22
N ILE A 130 4.58 -13.11 0.10
CA ILE A 130 3.14 -12.96 -0.01
C ILE A 130 2.56 -14.29 -0.47
N MET A 131 1.69 -14.86 0.36
CA MET A 131 0.96 -16.08 0.00
C MET A 131 -0.37 -15.72 -0.66
N ILE A 132 -0.53 -16.10 -1.91
CA ILE A 132 -1.79 -16.04 -2.65
C ILE A 132 -2.52 -17.35 -2.44
N ALA A 133 -3.36 -17.39 -1.40
CA ALA A 133 -4.15 -18.56 -1.03
C ALA A 133 -5.59 -18.49 -1.54
N GLY A 134 -6.26 -19.65 -1.54
CA GLY A 134 -7.71 -19.76 -1.71
C GLY A 134 -8.23 -19.60 -3.13
N VAL A 135 -7.40 -19.87 -4.13
CA VAL A 135 -7.85 -19.99 -5.53
C VAL A 135 -8.50 -21.36 -5.69
N GLN A 136 -9.84 -21.40 -5.81
CA GLN A 136 -10.57 -22.67 -5.97
C GLN A 136 -10.36 -23.22 -7.37
N GLN A 137 -10.61 -24.53 -7.57
CA GLN A 137 -10.63 -25.17 -8.89
C GLN A 137 -11.49 -24.34 -9.87
N ASP A 138 -10.95 -24.08 -11.06
CA ASP A 138 -11.53 -23.24 -12.12
C ASP A 138 -11.68 -21.75 -11.78
N GLN A 139 -11.03 -21.28 -10.71
CA GLN A 139 -10.91 -19.86 -10.40
C GLN A 139 -9.49 -19.38 -10.68
N GLU A 140 -9.39 -18.09 -10.97
CA GLU A 140 -8.14 -17.36 -10.97
C GLU A 140 -8.24 -16.10 -10.12
N ARG A 141 -7.10 -15.72 -9.53
CA ARG A 141 -6.99 -14.51 -8.71
C ARG A 141 -6.01 -13.55 -9.34
N LEU A 142 -6.50 -12.35 -9.63
CA LEU A 142 -5.65 -11.23 -10.02
C LEU A 142 -4.85 -10.74 -8.81
N VAL A 143 -3.54 -10.63 -9.00
CA VAL A 143 -2.62 -10.06 -8.01
C VAL A 143 -2.19 -8.67 -8.49
N ASN A 144 -2.42 -7.66 -7.64
CA ASN A 144 -1.92 -6.31 -7.87
C ASN A 144 -1.56 -5.63 -6.54
N TYR A 145 -0.27 -5.65 -6.20
CA TYR A 145 0.28 -4.92 -5.07
C TYR A 145 1.26 -3.86 -5.54
N PRO A 146 0.89 -2.58 -5.48
CA PRO A 146 1.83 -1.49 -5.71
C PRO A 146 2.77 -1.38 -4.50
N TYR A 147 4.04 -1.13 -4.77
CA TYR A 147 5.03 -0.92 -3.72
C TYR A 147 6.17 -0.02 -4.20
N TYR A 148 6.83 0.65 -3.25
CA TYR A 148 8.05 1.41 -3.47
C TYR A 148 9.21 0.76 -2.72
N CYS A 149 10.42 0.92 -3.24
CA CYS A 149 11.64 0.69 -2.48
C CYS A 149 12.22 2.04 -2.07
N HIS A 150 12.37 2.25 -0.77
CA HIS A 150 12.97 3.46 -0.21
C HIS A 150 14.23 3.12 0.55
N SER A 151 15.25 3.96 0.43
CA SER A 151 16.42 3.85 1.30
C SER A 151 16.00 3.92 2.76
N ALA A 152 16.43 2.95 3.57
CA ALA A 152 16.17 2.93 5.00
C ALA A 152 16.65 4.22 5.68
N ASN A 153 17.72 4.83 5.16
CA ASN A 153 18.26 6.10 5.65
C ASN A 153 17.34 7.31 5.40
N SER A 154 16.41 7.19 4.45
CA SER A 154 15.41 8.23 4.15
C SER A 154 14.15 8.12 5.03
N LEU A 155 14.04 7.04 5.81
CA LEU A 155 12.93 6.82 6.73
C LEU A 155 13.30 7.29 8.13
N HIS A 156 12.38 8.00 8.77
CA HIS A 156 12.56 8.51 10.13
C HIS A 156 11.37 8.13 10.99
N ASP A 157 11.65 7.37 12.06
CA ASP A 157 10.65 6.98 13.03
C ASP A 157 10.28 8.19 13.91
N ILE A 158 9.03 8.64 13.84
CA ILE A 158 8.58 9.83 14.58
C ILE A 158 8.48 9.59 16.10
N SER A 159 8.53 8.33 16.55
CA SER A 159 8.59 8.00 17.97
C SER A 159 9.96 8.28 18.59
N VAL A 160 10.99 8.43 17.77
CA VAL A 160 12.35 8.78 18.20
C VAL A 160 12.59 10.25 17.91
N LYS A 161 13.37 10.92 18.77
CA LYS A 161 13.77 12.31 18.54
C LYS A 161 14.57 12.42 17.24
N VAL A 162 13.94 12.91 16.18
CA VAL A 162 14.59 13.15 14.89
C VAL A 162 15.42 14.42 14.97
N GLU A 163 16.73 14.34 14.71
CA GLU A 163 17.57 15.54 14.61
C GLU A 163 17.09 16.45 13.47
N ARG A 164 17.03 17.75 13.74
CA ARG A 164 16.57 18.78 12.78
C ARG A 164 17.38 18.69 11.50
N SER A 165 16.81 18.20 10.38
CA SER A 165 17.12 18.62 8.99
C SER A 165 16.84 17.61 7.90
N LYS A 166 16.60 16.32 8.19
CA LYS A 166 16.58 15.34 7.11
C LYS A 166 15.26 15.39 6.32
N LYS A 167 15.37 15.74 5.03
CA LYS A 167 14.32 15.48 4.04
C LYS A 167 14.11 13.96 4.03
N GLY A 168 12.88 13.51 4.18
CA GLY A 168 12.62 12.08 4.28
C GLY A 168 11.15 11.75 4.50
N ILE A 169 10.90 10.46 4.59
CA ILE A 169 9.61 9.86 4.92
C ILE A 169 9.59 9.68 6.43
N LEU A 170 8.62 10.33 7.07
CA LEU A 170 8.31 10.17 8.47
C LEU A 170 7.34 9.00 8.62
N TYR A 171 7.62 8.09 9.56
CA TYR A 171 6.73 6.96 9.82
C TYR A 171 6.54 6.69 11.31
N PHE A 172 5.44 6.02 11.62
CA PHE A 172 5.11 5.46 12.92
C PHE A 172 4.52 4.07 12.73
N THR A 173 4.89 3.14 13.61
CA THR A 173 4.24 1.82 13.71
C THR A 173 3.97 1.49 15.17
N GLY A 174 2.71 1.18 15.48
CA GLY A 174 2.25 0.77 16.80
C GLY A 174 2.84 -0.56 17.26
N LYS A 175 3.36 -1.39 16.33
CA LYS A 175 3.90 -2.73 16.62
C LYS A 175 5.01 -2.72 17.68
N LYS A 176 5.80 -1.63 17.77
CA LYS A 176 6.89 -1.49 18.75
C LYS A 176 6.41 -1.09 20.16
N PHE A 177 5.14 -0.67 20.29
CA PHE A 177 4.62 0.00 21.48
C PHE A 177 3.36 -0.68 22.03
N ILE A 178 3.12 -1.94 21.68
CA ILE A 178 1.97 -2.70 22.20
C ILE A 178 2.05 -2.74 23.73
N GLY A 179 0.96 -2.34 24.39
CA GLY A 179 0.86 -2.26 25.86
C GLY A 179 1.59 -1.06 26.48
N GLN A 180 2.04 -0.11 25.67
CA GLN A 180 2.70 1.11 26.14
C GLN A 180 1.90 2.34 25.74
N LYS A 181 1.89 3.33 26.62
CA LYS A 181 1.35 4.66 26.32
C LYS A 181 2.44 5.55 25.74
N ILE A 182 2.17 6.15 24.60
CA ILE A 182 3.12 6.99 23.87
C ILE A 182 2.63 8.42 23.71
N ASP A 183 3.59 9.33 23.85
CA ASP A 183 3.45 10.75 23.59
C ASP A 183 4.60 11.19 22.68
N CYS A 184 4.30 11.62 21.47
CA CYS A 184 5.32 12.15 20.56
C CYS A 184 4.80 13.34 19.76
N ASP A 185 5.71 14.27 19.45
CA ASP A 185 5.40 15.39 18.59
C ASP A 185 6.45 15.49 17.49
N CYS A 186 5.97 15.70 16.28
CA CYS A 186 6.80 16.11 15.16
C CYS A 186 6.30 17.46 14.66
N SER A 187 7.17 18.47 14.65
CA SER A 187 6.83 19.79 14.13
C SER A 187 7.89 20.27 13.15
N VAL A 188 7.45 20.72 11.98
CA VAL A 188 8.30 21.32 10.95
C VAL A 188 7.76 22.72 10.66
N THR A 189 8.62 23.72 10.81
CA THR A 189 8.30 25.12 10.47
C THR A 189 9.37 25.64 9.53
N ARG A 190 8.96 26.29 8.44
CA ARG A 190 9.86 26.92 7.47
C ARG A 190 9.36 28.30 7.09
N SER A 191 10.28 29.15 6.64
CA SER A 191 9.96 30.45 6.04
C SER A 191 9.27 30.29 4.67
N THR A 192 9.54 29.18 3.96
CA THR A 192 8.92 28.81 2.69
C THR A 192 7.91 27.68 2.85
N GLU A 193 7.03 27.51 1.86
CA GLU A 193 6.07 26.40 1.88
C GLU A 193 6.76 25.04 1.82
N ILE A 194 6.39 24.15 2.75
CA ILE A 194 6.64 22.72 2.70
C ILE A 194 5.47 22.01 2.02
N ASN A 195 5.78 21.00 1.21
CA ASN A 195 4.81 20.01 0.76
C ASN A 195 4.78 18.87 1.78
N VAL A 196 3.57 18.55 2.24
CA VAL A 196 3.32 17.36 3.05
C VAL A 196 2.45 16.43 2.23
N GLU A 197 2.92 15.21 2.11
CA GLU A 197 2.27 14.15 1.35
C GLU A 197 1.99 13.00 2.34
N ILE A 198 0.71 12.75 2.62
CA ILE A 198 0.30 11.63 3.45
C ILE A 198 0.11 10.42 2.54
N PHE A 199 1.05 9.48 2.61
CA PHE A 199 0.91 8.21 1.91
C PHE A 199 -0.18 7.39 2.54
N PHE A 200 -0.11 7.23 3.86
CA PHE A 200 -1.01 6.33 4.55
C PHE A 200 -1.16 6.63 6.03
N ILE A 201 -2.40 6.57 6.50
CA ILE A 201 -2.73 6.54 7.92
C ILE A 201 -3.74 5.42 8.13
N HIS A 202 -3.41 4.48 9.00
CA HIS A 202 -4.32 3.48 9.54
C HIS A 202 -4.34 3.63 11.04
N LEU A 203 -5.45 4.14 11.57
CA LEU A 203 -5.64 4.29 13.01
C LEU A 203 -6.97 3.67 13.39
N LYS A 204 -6.94 2.86 14.45
CA LYS A 204 -8.16 2.30 15.02
C LYS A 204 -9.02 3.41 15.64
N PRO A 205 -10.34 3.20 15.80
CA PRO A 205 -11.20 4.22 16.38
C PRO A 205 -10.74 4.72 17.76
N HIS A 206 -10.24 3.81 18.61
CA HIS A 206 -9.81 4.13 19.98
C HIS A 206 -8.46 4.85 20.07
N THR A 207 -7.58 4.69 19.08
CA THR A 207 -6.28 5.36 19.01
C THR A 207 -6.33 6.65 18.19
N CYS A 208 -7.24 6.75 17.22
CA CYS A 208 -7.29 7.88 16.29
C CYS A 208 -7.47 9.22 17.01
N SER A 209 -8.34 9.30 18.03
CA SER A 209 -8.57 10.57 18.76
C SER A 209 -7.32 11.15 19.41
N ASN A 210 -6.32 10.30 19.64
CA ASN A 210 -5.04 10.66 20.27
C ASN A 210 -4.01 11.16 19.25
N VAL A 211 -4.31 11.06 17.96
CA VAL A 211 -3.47 11.58 16.87
C VAL A 211 -4.09 12.85 16.30
N LYS A 212 -3.28 13.89 16.16
CA LYS A 212 -3.68 15.15 15.54
C LYS A 212 -2.64 15.60 14.53
N ILE A 213 -3.12 15.95 13.35
CA ILE A 213 -2.27 16.52 12.29
C ILE A 213 -2.79 17.93 12.00
N PHE A 214 -1.89 18.89 12.11
CA PHE A 214 -2.15 20.31 11.95
C PHE A 214 -1.29 20.92 10.86
N THR A 215 -1.87 21.91 10.19
CA THR A 215 -1.21 22.84 9.28
C THR A 215 -1.51 24.26 9.74
N THR A 216 -0.85 25.26 9.14
CA THR A 216 -1.17 26.68 9.42
C THR A 216 -2.65 27.01 9.23
N LYS A 217 -3.36 26.30 8.33
CA LYS A 217 -4.72 26.65 7.92
C LYS A 217 -5.82 25.76 8.53
N ARG A 218 -5.51 24.51 8.86
CA ARG A 218 -6.52 23.54 9.30
C ARG A 218 -5.93 22.31 9.99
N ARG A 219 -6.78 21.64 10.77
CA ARG A 219 -6.61 20.22 11.17
C ARG A 219 -6.89 19.32 9.96
N VAL A 220 -5.95 18.44 9.65
CA VAL A 220 -6.00 17.52 8.51
C VAL A 220 -6.81 16.27 8.88
N LEU A 221 -6.41 15.61 9.97
CA LEU A 221 -7.02 14.37 10.43
C LEU A 221 -8.29 14.63 11.25
N ARG A 222 -9.43 14.10 10.80
CA ARG A 222 -10.69 14.02 11.56
C ARG A 222 -11.00 12.55 11.87
N CYS A 223 -11.14 12.22 13.15
CA CYS A 223 -11.42 10.86 13.59
C CYS A 223 -12.92 10.67 13.85
N SER A 224 -13.48 9.60 13.30
CA SER A 224 -14.76 9.05 13.71
C SER A 224 -14.57 8.21 14.97
N ARG A 225 -15.57 8.15 15.85
CA ARG A 225 -15.55 7.25 17.02
C ARG A 225 -15.74 5.78 16.65
N ASN A 226 -16.27 5.52 15.45
CA ASN A 226 -16.74 4.21 15.04
C ASN A 226 -15.91 3.59 13.91
N ASP A 227 -15.18 4.42 13.16
CA ASP A 227 -14.53 3.99 11.92
C ASP A 227 -13.02 4.08 12.04
N THR A 228 -12.35 3.03 11.58
CA THR A 228 -10.92 3.07 11.30
C THR A 228 -10.67 4.16 10.27
N ILE A 229 -9.76 5.09 10.59
CA ILE A 229 -9.36 6.09 9.60
C ILE A 229 -8.35 5.47 8.66
N LEU A 230 -8.67 5.59 7.37
CA LEU A 230 -7.82 5.25 6.24
C LEU A 230 -7.66 6.52 5.40
N LEU A 231 -6.67 7.35 5.71
CA LEU A 231 -6.33 8.50 4.86
C LEU A 231 -5.21 8.11 3.91
N HIS A 232 -5.35 8.48 2.65
CA HIS A 232 -4.44 8.14 1.57
C HIS A 232 -4.34 9.31 0.59
N MET A 233 -3.13 9.56 0.08
CA MET A 233 -2.85 10.55 -0.97
C MET A 233 -3.44 11.93 -0.70
N GLU A 234 -3.32 12.41 0.53
CA GLU A 234 -3.55 13.82 0.81
C GLU A 234 -2.26 14.60 0.68
N GLU A 235 -2.25 15.54 -0.26
CA GLU A 235 -1.18 16.52 -0.41
C GLU A 235 -1.64 17.90 0.01
N PHE A 236 -0.81 18.61 0.77
CA PHE A 236 -1.05 20.01 1.08
C PHE A 236 0.25 20.78 1.26
N LYS A 237 0.17 22.06 0.95
CA LYS A 237 1.25 23.02 1.17
C LYS A 237 0.99 23.83 2.43
N SER A 238 2.02 24.01 3.23
CA SER A 238 1.94 24.83 4.44
C SER A 238 3.30 25.38 4.81
N THR A 239 3.37 26.44 5.63
CA THR A 239 4.62 26.90 6.24
C THR A 239 4.89 26.21 7.58
N HIS A 240 3.86 25.59 8.15
CA HIS A 240 3.91 24.87 9.41
C HIS A 240 3.17 23.53 9.29
N PHE A 241 3.82 22.47 9.74
CA PHE A 241 3.25 21.14 9.90
C PHE A 241 3.50 20.65 11.32
N LYS A 242 2.48 20.09 11.96
CA LYS A 242 2.62 19.44 13.27
C LYS A 242 1.81 18.16 13.31
N LEU A 243 2.45 17.08 13.75
CA LEU A 243 1.82 15.84 14.15
C LEU A 243 2.01 15.68 15.65
N GLU A 244 0.91 15.44 16.37
CA GLU A 244 0.88 15.15 17.80
C GLU A 244 0.27 13.78 18.02
N ILE A 245 0.94 12.95 18.81
CA ILE A 245 0.41 11.73 19.41
C ILE A 245 0.38 11.95 20.92
N ARG A 246 -0.79 11.81 21.54
CA ARG A 246 -1.00 12.08 22.96
C ARG A 246 -1.70 10.95 23.68
N GLY A 247 -0.98 10.30 24.58
CA GLY A 247 -1.49 9.22 25.40
C GLY A 247 -2.08 8.07 24.60
N MET A 248 -1.53 7.79 23.43
CA MET A 248 -1.99 6.70 22.57
C MET A 248 -1.45 5.37 23.11
N GLU A 249 -2.29 4.34 23.13
CA GLU A 249 -1.92 2.97 23.45
C GLU A 249 -2.13 2.13 22.19
N PRO A 250 -1.09 1.89 21.37
CA PRO A 250 -1.24 1.23 20.08
C PRO A 250 -1.54 -0.26 20.23
N ASP A 251 -2.38 -0.81 19.35
CA ASP A 251 -2.73 -2.24 19.33
C ASP A 251 -1.85 -3.07 18.39
N GLY A 252 -0.86 -2.44 17.77
CA GLY A 252 0.05 -3.03 16.80
C GLY A 252 -0.35 -2.82 15.34
N GLU A 253 -1.60 -2.44 15.08
CA GLU A 253 -2.09 -2.18 13.72
C GLU A 253 -2.01 -0.71 13.32
N ASP A 254 -1.79 0.19 14.28
CA ASP A 254 -1.70 1.62 14.03
C ASP A 254 -0.44 1.99 13.25
N VAL A 255 -0.62 2.73 12.16
CA VAL A 255 0.45 3.07 11.23
C VAL A 255 0.24 4.47 10.67
N ILE A 256 1.32 5.25 10.58
CA ILE A 256 1.34 6.56 9.93
C ILE A 256 2.57 6.60 9.01
N PHE A 257 2.39 7.00 7.76
CA PHE A 257 3.44 7.26 6.78
C PHE A 257 3.14 8.56 6.06
N LEU A 258 4.10 9.49 6.10
CA LEU A 258 4.00 10.76 5.41
C LEU A 258 5.38 11.28 5.02
N LYS A 259 5.45 12.11 4.00
CA LYS A 259 6.67 12.79 3.58
C LYS A 259 6.53 14.27 3.82
N VAL A 260 7.59 14.87 4.37
CA VAL A 260 7.69 16.32 4.53
C VAL A 260 8.89 16.79 3.71
N GLY A 261 8.61 17.55 2.66
CA GLY A 261 9.63 18.10 1.76
C GLY A 261 9.42 19.59 1.52
N GLY A 262 10.45 20.29 1.07
CA GLY A 262 10.30 21.60 0.43
C GLY A 262 10.66 21.45 -1.05
N LYS A 263 10.09 22.29 -1.93
CA LYS A 263 10.75 22.53 -3.22
C LYS A 263 12.17 23.02 -2.90
N ALA A 264 13.16 22.35 -3.48
CA ALA A 264 14.54 22.84 -3.46
C ALA A 264 14.57 24.18 -4.19
#